data_AF-A0A8C5S383-F1
#
_entry.id   AF-A0A8C5S383-F1
#
_cell.length_a   1.000
_cell.length_b   1.000
_cell.length_c   1.000
_cell.angle_alpha   90.00
_cell.angle_beta   90.00
_cell.angle_gamma   90.00
#
_symmetry.space_group_name_H-M   'P 1'
#
loop_
_entity.id
_entity.type
_entity.pdbx_description
1 polymer ?
#
loop_
_entity_poly.entity_id
_entity_poly.type
_entity_poly.pdbx_seq_one_letter_code
_entity_poly.pdbx_strand_id
1 'polypeptide(L)'
;ICGPISRKSVWYLLKAKMSLQGEYQRKLYRELLKNYNPLERPVANDSQPLTVSFSLSLRQIMDVDEKNQVLTTNVWLRMHWTDYYLQWNTSEYPGVKNVRFPAGQIWKPDILLYNRSSLGWKLKLEAA
;
A
#
# COMPACT_ATOMS: atom_id res chain seq x y z
N ILE A 1 -41.50 -19.91 -36.30
CA ILE A 1 -40.87 -20.66 -35.18
C ILE A 1 -40.30 -19.64 -34.20
N CYS A 2 -41.16 -18.99 -33.39
CA CYS A 2 -40.77 -18.08 -32.32
C CYS A 2 -41.85 -18.17 -31.23
N GLY A 3 -41.51 -18.76 -30.08
CA GLY A 3 -42.36 -18.76 -28.90
C GLY A 3 -42.15 -17.49 -28.06
N PRO A 4 -43.16 -17.03 -27.31
CA PRO A 4 -43.07 -15.79 -26.54
C PRO A 4 -42.08 -15.95 -25.39
N ILE A 5 -41.14 -15.00 -25.30
CA ILE A 5 -40.22 -14.87 -24.18
C ILE A 5 -41.05 -14.59 -22.92
N SER A 6 -41.06 -15.57 -22.00
CA SER A 6 -41.76 -15.49 -20.73
C SER A 6 -41.34 -14.26 -19.92
N ARG A 7 -42.34 -13.49 -19.42
CA ARG A 7 -42.16 -12.36 -18.48
C ARG A 7 -41.34 -12.71 -17.23
N LYS A 8 -41.19 -13.99 -16.89
CA LYS A 8 -40.36 -14.43 -15.75
C LYS A 8 -38.86 -14.25 -16.00
N SER A 9 -38.41 -14.27 -17.24
CA SER A 9 -36.97 -14.16 -17.58
C SER A 9 -36.39 -12.75 -17.45
N VAL A 10 -37.24 -11.72 -17.40
CA VAL A 10 -36.81 -10.32 -17.26
C VAL A 10 -36.45 -9.97 -15.81
N TRP A 11 -37.10 -10.60 -14.82
CA TRP A 11 -36.82 -10.38 -13.40
C TRP A 11 -35.45 -10.89 -12.95
N TYR A 12 -34.92 -11.93 -13.62
CA TYR A 12 -33.63 -12.52 -13.27
C TYR A 12 -32.41 -11.69 -13.72
N LEU A 13 -32.60 -10.69 -14.59
CA LEU A 13 -31.49 -9.95 -15.21
C LEU A 13 -31.28 -8.52 -14.65
N LEU A 14 -32.12 -8.04 -13.74
CA LEU A 14 -32.09 -6.65 -13.24
C LEU A 14 -32.01 -6.55 -11.70
N LYS A 15 -31.32 -7.48 -11.06
CA LYS A 15 -30.60 -7.16 -9.82
C LYS A 15 -29.10 -7.30 -10.09
N ALA A 16 -28.59 -6.44 -10.97
CA ALA A 16 -27.19 -6.07 -10.88
C ALA A 16 -26.99 -5.55 -9.45
N LYS A 17 -26.39 -6.38 -8.59
CA LYS A 17 -25.84 -5.91 -7.31
C LYS A 17 -24.77 -4.90 -7.72
N MET A 18 -25.15 -3.63 -7.88
CA MET A 18 -24.17 -2.57 -8.09
C MET A 18 -23.20 -2.68 -6.92
N SER A 19 -21.92 -2.88 -7.21
CA SER A 19 -20.90 -3.00 -6.18
C SER A 19 -20.78 -1.66 -5.48
N LEU A 20 -21.40 -1.54 -4.30
CA LEU A 20 -21.30 -0.33 -3.46
C LEU A 20 -19.88 -0.14 -2.90
N GLN A 21 -19.00 -1.12 -3.08
CA GLN A 21 -17.61 -1.11 -2.61
C GLN A 21 -16.85 0.15 -3.05
N GLY A 22 -17.07 0.62 -4.29
CA GLY A 22 -16.39 1.80 -4.82
C GLY A 22 -16.77 3.09 -4.09
N GLU A 23 -18.06 3.26 -3.76
CA GLU A 23 -18.54 4.43 -3.01
C GLU A 23 -18.03 4.41 -1.57
N TYR A 24 -18.11 3.26 -0.90
CA TYR A 24 -17.58 3.10 0.46
C TYR A 24 -16.07 3.32 0.51
N GLN A 25 -15.32 2.83 -0.47
CA GLN A 25 -13.88 3.06 -0.54
C GLN A 25 -13.56 4.55 -0.69
N ARG A 26 -14.29 5.28 -1.54
CA ARG A 26 -14.09 6.73 -1.73
C ARG A 26 -14.45 7.52 -0.46
N LYS A 27 -15.53 7.12 0.23
CA LYS A 27 -15.92 7.73 1.51
C LYS A 27 -14.85 7.49 2.56
N LEU A 28 -14.40 6.24 2.74
CA LEU A 28 -13.34 5.88 3.70
C LEU A 28 -12.06 6.69 3.44
N TYR A 29 -11.68 6.83 2.17
CA TYR A 29 -10.50 7.61 1.78
C TYR A 29 -10.56 9.06 2.26
N ARG A 30 -11.72 9.71 2.10
CA ARG A 30 -11.93 11.10 2.51
C ARG A 30 -11.90 11.24 4.02
N GLU A 31 -12.47 10.29 4.76
CA GLU A 31 -12.49 10.31 6.23
C GLU A 31 -11.09 10.09 6.80
N LEU A 32 -10.36 9.07 6.33
CA LEU A 32 -9.02 8.75 6.84
C LEU A 32 -8.01 9.88 6.60
N LEU A 33 -8.08 10.55 5.45
CA LEU A 33 -7.11 11.60 5.09
C LEU A 33 -7.51 13.01 5.55
N LYS A 34 -8.71 13.22 6.12
CA LYS A 34 -9.23 14.55 6.44
C LYS A 34 -8.31 15.37 7.35
N ASN A 35 -7.73 14.72 8.35
CA ASN A 35 -6.86 15.33 9.37
C ASN A 35 -5.52 14.58 9.50
N TYR A 36 -5.11 13.87 8.46
CA TYR A 36 -3.89 13.08 8.49
C TYR A 36 -2.70 13.92 8.02
N ASN A 37 -1.67 14.05 8.85
CA ASN A 37 -0.43 14.73 8.48
C ASN A 37 0.67 13.70 8.19
N PRO A 38 1.15 13.56 6.94
CA PRO A 38 2.19 12.59 6.60
C PRO A 38 3.58 12.95 7.17
N LEU A 39 3.76 14.16 7.70
CA LEU A 39 5.00 14.58 8.35
C LEU A 39 5.07 14.16 9.83
N GLU A 40 3.92 13.83 10.43
CA GLU A 40 3.83 13.45 11.83
C GLU A 40 3.92 11.94 11.99
N ARG A 41 4.64 11.50 13.02
CA ARG A 41 4.78 10.08 13.32
C ARG A 41 3.45 9.53 13.83
N PRO A 42 2.89 8.46 13.25
CA PRO A 42 1.55 8.00 13.57
C PRO A 42 1.52 7.12 14.83
N VAL A 43 1.60 7.75 16.00
CA VAL A 43 1.48 7.08 17.31
C VAL A 43 0.39 7.70 18.17
N ALA A 44 -0.26 6.88 19.01
CA ALA A 44 -1.26 7.37 19.96
C ALA A 44 -0.64 8.16 21.12
N ASN A 45 0.56 7.76 21.54
CA ASN A 45 1.31 8.40 22.60
C ASN A 45 2.74 8.62 22.12
N ASP A 46 3.21 9.86 22.17
CA ASP A 46 4.55 10.24 21.73
C ASP A 46 5.66 9.53 22.49
N SER A 47 5.38 9.10 23.72
CA SER A 47 6.32 8.36 24.56
C SER A 47 6.58 6.93 24.07
N GLN A 48 5.70 6.38 23.23
CA GLN A 48 5.81 5.01 22.72
C GLN A 48 6.57 4.97 21.39
N PRO A 49 7.43 3.96 21.16
CA PRO A 49 8.11 3.80 19.87
C PRO A 49 7.15 3.25 18.80
N LEU A 50 7.44 3.55 17.54
CA LEU A 50 6.80 2.91 16.40
C LEU A 50 7.71 1.80 15.87
N THR A 51 7.24 0.56 15.90
CA THR A 51 8.00 -0.58 15.38
C THR A 51 7.84 -0.67 13.86
N VAL A 52 8.96 -0.59 13.15
CA VAL A 52 9.01 -0.81 11.70
C VAL A 52 9.76 -2.11 11.42
N SER A 53 9.10 -3.04 10.75
CA SER A 53 9.69 -4.31 10.31
C SER A 53 10.20 -4.17 8.89
N PHE A 54 11.46 -4.55 8.68
CA PHE A 54 12.12 -4.53 7.38
C PHE A 54 12.38 -5.95 6.91
N SER A 55 12.24 -6.18 5.61
CA SER A 55 12.64 -7.42 4.98
C SER A 55 13.31 -7.09 3.66
N LEU A 56 14.51 -7.62 3.49
CA LEU A 56 15.28 -7.48 2.26
C LEU A 56 15.26 -8.81 1.52
N SER A 57 15.00 -8.75 0.22
CA SER A 57 15.09 -9.90 -0.66
C SER A 57 16.02 -9.58 -1.81
N LEU A 58 17.19 -10.23 -1.83
CA LEU A 58 18.15 -10.10 -2.92
C LEU A 58 17.52 -10.63 -4.21
N ARG A 59 17.40 -9.77 -5.22
CA ARG A 59 16.92 -10.17 -6.55
C ARG A 59 18.05 -10.75 -7.37
N GLN A 60 19.17 -10.03 -7.45
CA GLN A 60 20.33 -10.39 -8.26
C GLN A 60 21.58 -9.64 -7.81
N ILE A 61 22.74 -10.28 -7.96
CA ILE A 61 24.06 -9.63 -7.92
C ILE A 61 24.40 -9.17 -9.34
N MET A 62 24.58 -7.86 -9.53
CA MET A 62 24.85 -7.28 -10.84
C MET A 62 26.34 -7.32 -11.17
N ASP A 63 27.19 -6.98 -10.20
CA ASP A 63 28.64 -6.90 -10.37
C ASP A 63 29.39 -6.94 -9.03
N VAL A 64 30.64 -7.41 -9.07
CA VAL A 64 31.58 -7.48 -7.94
C VAL A 64 32.93 -6.91 -8.38
N ASP A 65 33.27 -5.72 -7.88
CA ASP A 65 34.57 -5.10 -8.10
C ASP A 65 35.48 -5.36 -6.91
N GLU A 66 36.32 -6.38 -7.01
CA GLU A 66 37.24 -6.79 -5.95
C GLU A 66 38.32 -5.75 -5.69
N LYS A 67 38.77 -5.03 -6.73
CA LYS A 67 39.83 -4.02 -6.63
C LYS A 67 39.35 -2.81 -5.84
N ASN A 68 38.12 -2.38 -6.07
CA ASN A 68 37.51 -1.24 -5.38
C ASN A 68 36.64 -1.65 -4.18
N GLN A 69 36.52 -2.95 -3.89
CA GLN A 69 35.67 -3.52 -2.84
C GLN A 69 34.20 -3.06 -2.93
N VAL A 70 33.65 -3.00 -4.14
CA VAL A 70 32.27 -2.57 -4.41
C VAL A 70 31.41 -3.74 -4.87
N LEU A 71 30.25 -3.91 -4.22
CA LEU A 71 29.22 -4.87 -4.60
C LEU A 71 27.99 -4.13 -5.14
N THR A 72 27.59 -4.43 -6.37
CA THR A 72 26.39 -3.86 -6.99
C THR A 72 25.28 -4.91 -7.02
N THR A 73 24.16 -4.65 -6.33
CA THR A 73 23.04 -5.60 -6.21
C THR A 73 21.68 -4.94 -6.51
N ASN A 74 20.75 -5.75 -6.97
CA ASN A 74 19.34 -5.41 -7.07
C ASN A 74 18.60 -6.09 -5.92
N VAL A 75 17.93 -5.32 -5.07
CA VAL A 75 17.28 -5.80 -3.85
C VAL A 75 15.85 -5.25 -3.76
N TRP A 76 14.91 -6.10 -3.39
CA TRP A 76 13.58 -5.69 -2.97
C TRP A 76 13.58 -5.37 -1.49
N LEU A 77 13.13 -4.16 -1.15
CA LEU A 77 12.92 -3.75 0.23
C LEU A 77 11.42 -3.76 0.53
N ARG A 78 11.02 -4.53 1.54
CA ARG A 78 9.67 -4.51 2.10
C ARG A 78 9.72 -3.89 3.49
N MET A 79 8.77 -3.00 3.74
CA MET A 79 8.61 -2.32 5.01
C MET A 79 7.19 -2.55 5.50
N HIS A 80 7.04 -2.82 6.78
CA HIS A 80 5.74 -2.99 7.42
C HIS A 80 5.72 -2.19 8.72
N TRP A 81 4.69 -1.38 8.90
CA TRP A 81 4.42 -0.63 10.12
C TRP A 81 2.91 -0.55 10.32
N THR A 82 2.50 -0.28 11.56
CA THR A 82 1.08 -0.08 11.92
C THR A 82 0.85 1.38 12.21
N ASP A 83 -0.04 2.00 11.45
CA ASP A 83 -0.44 3.40 11.65
C ASP A 83 -1.65 3.46 12.62
N TYR A 84 -1.57 4.33 13.63
CA TYR A 84 -2.66 4.49 14.60
C TYR A 84 -3.89 5.21 14.01
N TYR A 85 -3.68 6.18 13.12
CA TYR A 85 -4.74 7.03 12.57
C TYR A 85 -5.45 6.39 11.38
N LEU A 86 -4.79 5.47 10.65
CA LEU A 86 -5.35 4.79 9.49
C LEU A 86 -6.12 3.50 9.86
N GLN A 87 -7.01 3.60 10.85
CA GLN A 87 -7.83 2.48 11.32
C GLN A 87 -9.32 2.75 11.08
N TRP A 88 -10.06 1.72 10.69
CA TRP A 88 -11.51 1.81 10.48
C TRP A 88 -12.20 0.49 10.82
N ASN A 89 -13.50 0.58 11.07
CA ASN A 89 -14.34 -0.60 11.27
C ASN A 89 -14.86 -1.10 9.92
N THR A 90 -14.52 -2.34 9.54
CA THR A 90 -15.00 -2.97 8.29
C THR A 90 -16.52 -3.10 8.23
N SER A 91 -17.22 -3.07 9.38
CA SER A 91 -18.69 -3.15 9.43
C SER A 91 -19.37 -1.90 8.85
N GLU A 92 -18.72 -0.73 8.91
CA GLU A 92 -19.25 0.54 8.40
C GLU A 92 -19.03 0.71 6.89
N TYR A 93 -18.07 -0.05 6.32
CA TYR A 93 -17.64 0.04 4.93
C TYR A 93 -17.71 -1.35 4.27
N PRO A 94 -18.91 -1.86 3.95
CA PRO A 94 -19.08 -3.22 3.45
C PRO A 94 -18.35 -3.42 2.12
N GLY A 95 -17.50 -4.45 2.09
CA GLY A 95 -16.68 -4.80 0.93
C GLY A 95 -15.28 -4.17 0.92
N VAL A 96 -14.99 -3.19 1.78
CA VAL A 96 -13.68 -2.50 1.80
C VAL A 96 -12.79 -3.12 2.87
N LYS A 97 -11.94 -4.07 2.47
CA LYS A 97 -10.96 -4.74 3.36
C LYS A 97 -9.56 -4.12 3.30
N ASN A 98 -9.13 -3.73 2.10
CA ASN A 98 -7.81 -3.17 1.85
C ASN A 98 -7.97 -1.92 0.99
N VAL A 99 -7.17 -0.90 1.28
CA VAL A 99 -7.08 0.33 0.50
C VAL A 99 -5.61 0.59 0.14
N ARG A 100 -5.39 1.24 -1.00
CA ARG A 100 -4.05 1.58 -1.48
C ARG A 100 -3.89 3.09 -1.53
N PHE A 101 -2.76 3.58 -1.03
CA PHE A 101 -2.41 4.99 -1.05
C PHE A 101 -1.30 5.26 -2.07
N PRO A 102 -1.42 6.32 -2.90
CA PRO A 102 -0.29 6.86 -3.63
C PRO A 102 0.87 7.20 -2.69
N ALA A 103 2.09 7.07 -3.20
CA ALA A 103 3.28 7.44 -2.45
C ALA A 103 3.22 8.92 -2.03
N GLY A 104 3.57 9.20 -0.77
CA GLY A 104 3.65 10.56 -0.21
C GLY A 104 2.34 11.08 0.41
N GLN A 105 1.22 10.37 0.31
CA GLN A 105 -0.02 10.75 1.00
C GLN A 105 -0.07 10.27 2.46
N ILE A 106 0.71 9.25 2.79
CA ILE A 106 0.80 8.69 4.14
C ILE A 106 2.21 8.85 4.69
N TRP A 107 2.33 8.86 6.01
CA TRP A 107 3.62 8.82 6.68
C TRP A 107 4.37 7.56 6.24
N LYS A 108 5.68 7.72 6.02
CA LYS A 108 6.58 6.61 5.73
C LYS A 108 7.90 6.84 6.49
N PRO A 109 8.56 5.78 6.96
CA PRO A 109 9.85 5.93 7.60
C PRO A 109 10.91 6.35 6.58
N ASP A 110 11.80 7.24 7.00
CA ASP A 110 13.01 7.56 6.23
C ASP A 110 14.07 6.48 6.46
N ILE A 111 14.65 6.02 5.36
CA ILE A 111 15.66 4.96 5.37
C ILE A 111 16.90 5.43 4.62
N LEU A 112 18.05 5.10 5.17
CA LEU A 112 19.34 5.42 4.57
C LEU A 112 20.23 4.18 4.58
N LEU A 113 20.92 3.96 3.46
CA LEU A 113 22.01 3.00 3.39
C LEU A 113 23.30 3.69 3.86
N TYR A 114 23.85 3.28 5.00
CA TYR A 114 25.08 3.85 5.55
C TYR A 114 26.32 3.48 4.74
N ASN A 115 26.43 2.20 4.34
CA ASN A 115 27.59 1.70 3.61
C ASN A 115 27.48 2.03 2.11
N ARG A 116 27.45 3.33 1.83
CA ARG A 116 27.19 3.92 0.52
C ARG A 116 28.54 4.22 -0.18
N SER A 117 28.99 3.37 -1.12
CA SER A 117 30.00 3.73 -2.15
C SER A 117 29.54 4.78 -3.20
N SER A 118 30.35 5.80 -3.48
CA SER A 118 29.99 6.95 -4.34
C SER A 118 29.69 6.63 -5.82
N LEU A 119 29.97 5.42 -6.29
CA LEU A 119 29.89 5.00 -7.71
C LEU A 119 28.48 4.60 -8.21
N GLY A 120 27.43 5.10 -7.56
CA GLY A 120 26.10 5.16 -8.18
C GLY A 120 25.28 3.89 -8.08
N TRP A 121 24.41 3.83 -7.06
CA TRP A 121 23.13 3.15 -7.20
C TRP A 121 22.00 4.16 -7.08
N LYS A 122 21.04 4.01 -7.97
CA LYS A 122 19.70 4.53 -7.83
C LYS A 122 18.94 3.45 -7.07
N LEU A 123 18.74 3.61 -5.76
CA LEU A 123 17.76 2.78 -5.04
C LEU A 123 16.40 3.05 -5.68
N LYS A 124 16.00 2.20 -6.63
CA LYS A 124 14.67 2.21 -7.18
C LYS A 124 13.81 1.44 -6.18
N LEU A 125 13.33 2.16 -5.17
CA LEU A 125 12.32 1.66 -4.25
C LEU A 125 11.03 1.45 -5.06
N GLU A 126 10.89 0.28 -5.67
CA GLU A 126 9.59 -0.16 -6.16
C GLU A 126 8.82 -0.65 -4.93
N ALA A 127 8.15 0.29 -4.27
CA ALA A 127 7.11 -0.02 -3.30
C ALA A 127 5.99 -0.73 -4.06
N ALA A 128 5.77 -2.01 -3.75
CA ALA A 128 4.58 -2.74 -4.17
C ALA A 128 3.40 -2.40 -3.26
#